data_AF-A0A7C3L326-F1
#
_entry.id   AF-A0A7C3L326-F1
#
_cell.length_a   1.000
_cell.length_b   1.000
_cell.length_c   1.000
_cell.angle_alpha   90.00
_cell.angle_beta   90.00
_cell.angle_gamma   90.00
#
_symmetry.space_group_name_H-M   'P 1'
#
loop_
_entity.id
_entity.type
_entity.pdbx_description
1 polymer ?
#
loop_
_entity_poly.entity_id
_entity_poly.type
_entity_poly.pdbx_seq_one_letter_code
_entity_poly.pdbx_strand_id
1 'polypeptide(L)'
;MPTVPLGVKSSNTIVFGLYVRMISAALSSPITTWAPACPHAIAHPAASARDSARSPIVLFIANLQAISPTNRPRETSRAVARTSILDFPPPQPPAFVKIAKSLAHTQPRPNHPPAPDPAFLYSAPSRVFIPLATSRSGISPMPDRHFDIVVIGGGPAGYVAAIRAGQLGFSVAILERAKLGGVCLNWGCIPSKALLANAELMEKIAKQEDQKFWGLKISGEVGLDWDRIIGRSRDVAAKLNKGVEFLMKKNKVTHLVGNGKIKGKAGNNWAIEVQECKVQEELTSAPATPGKTIETITAANVIVATGSVARDLPFAKFDGDKIWGAREAMFNKQKPKSLIVIGAGAIGMEFAYFYHSMGTQVTIVEMMDRVLPVEDKDVSAAMEKLYRKHGFNIMTSTSTTAVEKTANGVKVTVAPWANGKADESKKQVLEAEKVLLAVGVVGRTDGLCDASLGLKIEKGHIVTDYKPGVTKNEAIDYKTNLPGIYAVGDVI
;
A
#
# COMPACT_ATOMS: atom_id res chain seq x y z
N MET A 1 41.38 -17.82 -41.78
CA MET A 1 40.38 -18.90 -41.69
C MET A 1 38.99 -18.26 -41.72
N PRO A 2 38.04 -18.74 -42.53
CA PRO A 2 36.74 -18.08 -42.69
C PRO A 2 35.81 -18.30 -41.49
N THR A 3 35.02 -17.29 -41.17
CA THR A 3 34.01 -17.30 -40.09
C THR A 3 32.65 -17.78 -40.60
N VAL A 4 31.95 -18.60 -39.80
CA VAL A 4 30.55 -18.97 -40.04
C VAL A 4 29.65 -18.15 -39.12
N PRO A 5 28.60 -17.48 -39.64
CA PRO A 5 27.68 -16.69 -38.82
C PRO A 5 26.54 -17.54 -38.25
N LEU A 6 26.12 -17.26 -37.01
CA LEU A 6 24.86 -17.74 -36.44
C LEU A 6 24.07 -16.57 -35.86
N GLY A 7 22.97 -16.22 -36.50
CA GLY A 7 21.97 -15.30 -35.99
C GLY A 7 20.68 -16.04 -35.66
N VAL A 8 20.16 -15.85 -34.46
CA VAL A 8 18.81 -16.29 -34.06
C VAL A 8 18.04 -15.06 -33.60
N LYS A 9 16.85 -14.83 -34.18
CA LYS A 9 16.03 -13.63 -33.90
C LYS A 9 15.27 -13.78 -32.57
N SER A 10 15.08 -12.67 -31.87
CA SER A 10 14.34 -12.58 -30.62
C SER A 10 12.84 -12.46 -30.85
N SER A 11 12.06 -13.33 -30.19
CA SER A 11 10.58 -13.37 -30.31
C SER A 11 9.82 -13.18 -28.98
N ASN A 12 10.51 -12.86 -27.88
CA ASN A 12 9.90 -12.83 -26.53
C ASN A 12 9.50 -11.43 -26.02
N THR A 13 9.90 -10.35 -26.69
CA THR A 13 9.67 -8.96 -26.20
C THR A 13 8.19 -8.55 -26.20
N ILE A 14 7.35 -9.18 -27.04
CA ILE A 14 5.94 -8.80 -27.23
C ILE A 14 5.06 -9.19 -26.03
N VAL A 15 5.35 -10.31 -25.35
CA VAL A 15 4.53 -10.83 -24.25
C VAL A 15 4.50 -9.86 -23.05
N PHE A 16 5.64 -9.24 -22.74
CA PHE A 16 5.77 -8.31 -21.62
C PHE A 16 4.91 -7.06 -21.78
N GLY A 17 4.81 -6.54 -23.01
CA GLY A 17 4.02 -5.34 -23.34
C GLY A 17 2.50 -5.53 -23.22
N LEU A 18 2.00 -6.77 -23.31
CA LEU A 18 0.57 -7.07 -23.16
C LEU A 18 0.15 -7.08 -21.68
N TYR A 19 0.95 -7.72 -20.81
CA TYR A 19 0.58 -7.93 -19.41
C TYR A 19 0.50 -6.61 -18.62
N VAL A 20 1.49 -5.72 -18.81
CA VAL A 20 1.49 -4.37 -18.22
C VAL A 20 0.33 -3.52 -18.76
N ARG A 21 -0.03 -3.67 -20.04
CA ARG A 21 -1.19 -2.98 -20.62
C ARG A 21 -2.52 -3.46 -20.05
N MET A 22 -2.72 -4.76 -19.78
CA MET A 22 -3.95 -5.26 -19.17
C MET A 22 -4.16 -4.70 -17.75
N ILE A 23 -3.11 -4.68 -16.93
CA ILE A 23 -3.15 -4.11 -15.58
C ILE A 23 -3.41 -2.59 -15.65
N SER A 24 -2.79 -1.87 -16.59
CA SER A 24 -3.00 -0.43 -16.77
C SER A 24 -4.39 -0.06 -17.31
N ALA A 25 -4.95 -0.86 -18.23
CA ALA A 25 -6.29 -0.65 -18.80
C ALA A 25 -7.41 -0.87 -17.76
N ALA A 26 -7.23 -1.86 -16.87
CA ALA A 26 -8.15 -2.12 -15.76
C ALA A 26 -8.24 -0.94 -14.76
N LEU A 27 -7.19 -0.11 -14.68
CA LEU A 27 -7.11 1.06 -13.80
C LEU A 27 -7.46 2.40 -14.48
N SER A 28 -7.75 2.40 -15.78
CA SER A 28 -7.94 3.64 -16.57
C SER A 28 -9.23 3.70 -17.39
N SER A 29 -10.09 2.67 -17.32
CA SER A 29 -11.38 2.64 -18.02
C SER A 29 -12.45 3.45 -17.28
N PRO A 30 -13.05 4.51 -17.87
CA PRO A 30 -14.19 5.20 -17.27
C PRO A 30 -15.44 4.30 -17.33
N ILE A 31 -16.23 4.29 -16.25
CA ILE A 31 -17.48 3.51 -16.17
C ILE A 31 -18.54 4.17 -17.07
N THR A 32 -18.68 3.70 -18.30
CA THR A 32 -19.82 4.00 -19.17
C THR A 32 -21.01 3.11 -18.79
N THR A 33 -22.20 3.70 -18.78
CA THR A 33 -23.43 3.07 -18.31
C THR A 33 -23.89 1.96 -19.25
N TRP A 34 -24.10 0.75 -18.71
CA TRP A 34 -24.93 -0.29 -19.32
C TRP A 34 -26.19 -0.49 -18.45
N ALA A 35 -27.36 -0.35 -19.07
CA ALA A 35 -28.64 -0.67 -18.44
C ALA A 35 -28.96 -2.16 -18.64
N PRO A 36 -29.56 -2.85 -17.65
CA PRO A 36 -29.91 -4.26 -17.78
C PRO A 36 -31.20 -4.42 -18.61
N ALA A 37 -31.19 -5.37 -19.55
CA ALA A 37 -32.40 -5.89 -20.17
C ALA A 37 -32.82 -7.18 -19.46
N CYS A 38 -34.09 -7.28 -19.04
CA CYS A 38 -34.69 -8.56 -18.66
C CYS A 38 -34.96 -9.41 -19.93
N PRO A 39 -35.05 -10.74 -19.77
CA PRO A 39 -36.38 -11.34 -19.74
C PRO A 39 -36.58 -12.34 -18.59
N HIS A 40 -37.67 -13.11 -18.63
CA HIS A 40 -38.24 -13.86 -17.50
C HIS A 40 -37.76 -15.31 -17.32
N ALA A 41 -38.13 -15.84 -16.15
CA ALA A 41 -37.97 -17.19 -15.65
C ALA A 41 -38.55 -18.33 -16.53
N ILE A 42 -38.11 -19.55 -16.23
CA ILE A 42 -38.88 -20.82 -16.25
C ILE A 42 -38.24 -21.76 -15.20
N ALA A 43 -38.96 -22.81 -14.78
CA ALA A 43 -38.78 -23.46 -13.48
C ALA A 43 -37.88 -24.72 -13.42
N HIS A 44 -37.55 -25.10 -12.18
CA HIS A 44 -37.16 -26.44 -11.67
C HIS A 44 -38.15 -27.56 -12.11
N PRO A 45 -37.83 -28.89 -12.00
CA PRO A 45 -37.04 -29.48 -10.89
C PRO A 45 -36.17 -30.75 -11.12
N ALA A 46 -35.49 -31.12 -10.03
CA ALA A 46 -35.20 -32.48 -9.52
C ALA A 46 -34.11 -33.40 -10.14
N ALA A 47 -33.33 -33.98 -9.21
CA ALA A 47 -32.70 -35.33 -9.23
C ALA A 47 -31.59 -35.63 -10.28
N SER A 48 -30.69 -36.60 -10.07
CA SER A 48 -30.09 -37.19 -8.84
C SER A 48 -28.89 -38.07 -9.24
N ALA A 49 -28.00 -38.42 -8.28
CA ALA A 49 -26.93 -39.44 -8.41
C ALA A 49 -25.86 -39.15 -9.50
N ARG A 50 -24.71 -39.86 -9.59
CA ARG A 50 -23.78 -40.46 -8.61
C ARG A 50 -22.42 -40.65 -9.31
N ASP A 51 -21.36 -40.76 -8.51
CA ASP A 51 -20.12 -41.54 -8.73
C ASP A 51 -19.24 -41.39 -10.00
N SER A 52 -17.93 -41.26 -9.70
CA SER A 52 -16.79 -41.90 -10.39
C SER A 52 -16.21 -41.33 -11.71
N ALA A 53 -15.20 -40.46 -11.52
CA ALA A 53 -13.78 -40.73 -11.85
C ALA A 53 -13.27 -40.91 -13.30
N ARG A 54 -11.95 -40.67 -13.43
CA ARG A 54 -11.01 -40.95 -14.55
C ARG A 54 -11.04 -39.99 -15.75
N SER A 55 -10.05 -39.10 -15.74
CA SER A 55 -9.36 -38.63 -16.96
C SER A 55 -8.68 -39.84 -17.66
N PRO A 56 -8.39 -39.76 -18.98
CA PRO A 56 -7.04 -39.33 -19.32
C PRO A 56 -6.89 -38.38 -20.52
N ILE A 57 -5.78 -37.66 -20.45
CA ILE A 57 -5.01 -36.96 -21.50
C ILE A 57 -5.15 -37.58 -22.91
N VAL A 58 -5.34 -36.71 -23.92
CA VAL A 58 -4.87 -36.95 -25.30
C VAL A 58 -4.10 -35.71 -25.78
N LEU A 59 -3.00 -35.95 -26.50
CA LEU A 59 -2.06 -34.96 -27.04
C LEU A 59 -2.40 -34.66 -28.51
N PHE A 60 -2.31 -33.41 -28.96
CA PHE A 60 -2.19 -33.10 -30.39
C PHE A 60 -1.32 -31.87 -30.68
N ILE A 61 -0.60 -31.90 -31.79
CA ILE A 61 0.36 -30.90 -32.29
C ILE A 61 0.09 -30.69 -33.79
N ALA A 62 0.58 -29.55 -34.33
CA ALA A 62 0.47 -29.10 -35.72
C ALA A 62 -0.89 -28.42 -36.06
N ASN A 63 -0.98 -27.56 -37.09
CA ASN A 63 0.01 -27.29 -38.14
C ASN A 63 0.10 -25.78 -38.52
N LEU A 64 1.12 -25.38 -39.29
CA LEU A 64 1.40 -23.97 -39.62
C LEU A 64 1.92 -23.80 -41.06
N GLN A 65 1.03 -23.36 -41.98
CA GLN A 65 1.33 -22.80 -43.31
C GLN A 65 0.22 -21.76 -43.61
N ALA A 66 0.44 -20.49 -43.96
CA ALA A 66 1.35 -19.82 -44.92
C ALA A 66 0.73 -19.66 -46.32
N ILE A 67 0.43 -18.39 -46.69
CA ILE A 67 0.15 -17.89 -48.06
C ILE A 67 0.51 -16.38 -48.09
N SER A 68 0.92 -15.86 -49.25
CA SER A 68 1.29 -14.45 -49.49
C SER A 68 1.02 -14.09 -50.99
N PRO A 69 1.38 -12.92 -51.55
CA PRO A 69 0.39 -11.86 -51.79
C PRO A 69 0.22 -11.46 -53.27
N THR A 70 -0.87 -10.73 -53.59
CA THR A 70 -1.07 -10.03 -54.88
C THR A 70 -1.60 -8.61 -54.68
N ASN A 71 -1.66 -7.79 -55.75
CA ASN A 71 -1.42 -6.34 -55.63
C ASN A 71 -2.12 -5.48 -56.73
N ARG A 72 -2.59 -4.27 -56.37
CA ARG A 72 -3.06 -3.14 -57.24
C ARG A 72 -4.44 -3.34 -57.96
N PRO A 73 -4.98 -2.33 -58.72
CA PRO A 73 -5.49 -1.03 -58.21
C PRO A 73 -6.78 -0.51 -58.92
N ARG A 74 -7.40 0.59 -58.42
CA ARG A 74 -7.76 1.79 -59.24
C ARG A 74 -8.39 2.95 -58.44
N GLU A 75 -8.31 4.15 -59.03
CA GLU A 75 -8.97 5.40 -58.61
C GLU A 75 -10.49 5.37 -58.92
N THR A 76 -11.38 6.27 -58.49
CA THR A 76 -11.34 7.73 -58.17
C THR A 76 -12.31 8.03 -56.96
N SER A 77 -12.73 9.23 -56.55
CA SER A 77 -12.72 10.60 -57.12
C SER A 77 -12.65 11.75 -56.09
N ARG A 78 -13.77 12.38 -55.68
CA ARG A 78 -13.83 13.64 -54.90
C ARG A 78 -15.04 13.70 -53.96
N ALA A 79 -14.81 14.20 -52.75
CA ALA A 79 -15.68 15.19 -52.09
C ALA A 79 -14.81 16.02 -51.12
N VAL A 80 -15.07 17.33 -51.01
CA VAL A 80 -14.31 18.25 -50.14
C VAL A 80 -15.29 19.10 -49.34
N ALA A 81 -15.11 19.14 -48.01
CA ALA A 81 -15.74 20.11 -47.13
C ALA A 81 -14.64 20.75 -46.25
N ARG A 82 -14.66 22.08 -46.14
CA ARG A 82 -13.77 22.86 -45.27
C ARG A 82 -14.50 23.25 -43.99
N THR A 83 -13.80 23.22 -42.86
CA THR A 83 -14.13 24.08 -41.70
C THR A 83 -12.85 24.61 -41.06
N SER A 84 -12.93 25.89 -40.70
CA SER A 84 -11.92 26.77 -40.07
C SER A 84 -10.90 26.13 -39.11
N ILE A 85 -9.63 26.48 -39.31
CA ILE A 85 -8.61 26.53 -38.26
C ILE A 85 -8.91 27.76 -37.36
N LEU A 86 -8.59 27.67 -36.07
CA LEU A 86 -8.54 28.81 -35.14
C LEU A 86 -7.08 29.00 -34.70
N ASP A 87 -6.52 30.17 -34.97
CA ASP A 87 -5.13 30.50 -34.62
C ASP A 87 -4.97 30.80 -33.13
N PHE A 88 -3.90 30.25 -32.53
CA PHE A 88 -3.40 30.65 -31.21
C PHE A 88 -1.99 31.26 -31.38
N PRO A 89 -1.73 32.47 -30.83
CA PRO A 89 -0.41 33.09 -30.92
C PRO A 89 0.62 32.36 -30.02
N PRO A 90 1.91 32.31 -30.42
CA PRO A 90 2.95 31.66 -29.64
C PRO A 90 3.33 32.45 -28.37
N PRO A 91 3.81 31.78 -27.31
CA PRO A 91 4.18 32.44 -26.05
C PRO A 91 5.48 33.24 -26.17
N GLN A 92 5.50 34.42 -25.55
CA GLN A 92 6.69 35.29 -25.43
C GLN A 92 7.67 34.75 -24.36
N PRO A 93 9.00 34.85 -24.57
CA PRO A 93 10.00 34.50 -23.56
C PRO A 93 10.12 35.59 -22.47
N PRO A 94 10.41 35.23 -21.20
CA PRO A 94 10.64 36.20 -20.14
C PRO A 94 11.97 36.96 -20.30
N ALA A 95 11.99 38.24 -19.93
CA ALA A 95 13.12 39.13 -20.15
C ALA A 95 14.30 38.89 -19.17
N PHE A 96 15.52 39.07 -19.67
CA PHE A 96 16.73 39.15 -18.84
C PHE A 96 16.80 40.49 -18.10
N VAL A 97 17.10 40.45 -16.79
CA VAL A 97 17.54 41.62 -16.03
C VAL A 97 18.89 41.32 -15.38
N LYS A 98 19.91 42.12 -15.73
CA LYS A 98 21.21 42.14 -15.04
C LYS A 98 21.23 43.30 -14.05
N ILE A 99 21.40 43.03 -12.75
CA ILE A 99 21.96 43.98 -11.78
C ILE A 99 23.05 43.23 -10.98
N ALA A 100 24.06 43.96 -10.53
CA ALA A 100 25.33 43.41 -10.06
C ALA A 100 25.47 43.30 -8.52
N LYS A 101 26.63 42.77 -8.10
CA LYS A 101 27.04 42.54 -6.71
C LYS A 101 27.05 43.82 -5.85
N SER A 102 26.80 43.66 -4.54
CA SER A 102 27.52 44.40 -3.50
C SER A 102 27.67 43.54 -2.23
N LEU A 103 28.40 44.06 -1.24
CA LEU A 103 28.94 43.33 -0.08
C LEU A 103 28.04 43.37 1.17
N ALA A 104 28.39 42.54 2.15
CA ALA A 104 27.64 42.36 3.40
C ALA A 104 28.11 43.29 4.55
N HIS A 105 27.20 43.58 5.50
CA HIS A 105 27.51 43.94 6.89
C HIS A 105 26.39 43.43 7.82
N THR A 106 26.58 43.53 9.14
CA THR A 106 25.91 42.70 10.16
C THR A 106 25.08 43.46 11.20
N GLN A 107 24.23 42.71 11.93
CA GLN A 107 23.49 43.08 13.15
C GLN A 107 22.25 44.00 12.99
N PRO A 108 21.36 44.07 14.01
CA PRO A 108 20.81 42.98 14.86
C PRO A 108 19.27 42.97 14.88
N ARG A 109 18.66 42.06 15.68
CA ARG A 109 17.20 41.98 15.88
C ARG A 109 16.74 42.96 16.98
N PRO A 110 15.53 43.56 16.90
CA PRO A 110 14.92 44.26 18.03
C PRO A 110 14.41 43.27 19.09
N ASN A 111 14.49 43.67 20.37
CA ASN A 111 13.99 42.89 21.51
C ASN A 111 12.53 43.28 21.86
N HIS A 112 11.73 42.31 22.31
CA HIS A 112 10.50 42.57 23.06
C HIS A 112 10.81 42.65 24.57
N PRO A 113 10.24 43.62 25.32
CA PRO A 113 10.29 43.63 26.77
C PRO A 113 9.30 42.62 27.40
N PRO A 114 9.58 42.08 28.60
CA PRO A 114 8.72 41.09 29.27
C PRO A 114 7.54 41.72 30.04
N ALA A 115 6.58 40.88 30.45
CA ALA A 115 5.44 41.27 31.28
C ALA A 115 5.80 41.33 32.79
N PRO A 116 5.16 42.22 33.59
CA PRO A 116 5.37 42.33 35.03
C PRO A 116 4.20 41.77 35.89
N ASP A 117 4.56 41.06 36.96
CA ASP A 117 3.82 40.78 38.22
C ASP A 117 4.89 40.28 39.24
N PRO A 118 4.77 40.35 40.59
CA PRO A 118 3.54 40.12 41.37
C PRO A 118 3.21 41.08 42.54
N ALA A 119 1.89 41.22 42.78
CA ALA A 119 1.18 41.28 44.08
C ALA A 119 1.56 42.30 45.19
N PHE A 120 0.54 42.94 45.80
CA PHE A 120 0.01 42.55 47.13
C PHE A 120 -1.24 43.36 47.61
N LEU A 121 -1.96 42.79 48.60
CA LEU A 121 -2.95 43.38 49.53
C LEU A 121 -4.24 44.04 48.99
N TYR A 122 -5.40 43.41 49.23
CA TYR A 122 -6.18 43.68 50.46
C TYR A 122 -7.22 42.57 50.75
N SER A 123 -7.84 42.56 51.95
CA SER A 123 -8.59 41.42 52.49
C SER A 123 -10.01 41.77 52.99
N ALA A 124 -11.00 40.92 52.67
CA ALA A 124 -12.22 40.71 53.48
C ALA A 124 -12.92 39.38 53.08
N PRO A 125 -13.55 38.63 54.02
CA PRO A 125 -14.13 37.32 53.75
C PRO A 125 -15.64 37.35 53.45
N SER A 126 -16.14 36.38 52.66
CA SER A 126 -17.57 36.02 52.67
C SER A 126 -17.86 34.60 52.15
N ARG A 127 -18.47 33.80 53.04
CA ARG A 127 -19.37 32.66 52.77
C ARG A 127 -18.90 31.57 51.79
N VAL A 128 -18.30 30.52 52.37
CA VAL A 128 -18.29 29.18 51.76
C VAL A 128 -19.73 28.72 51.53
N PHE A 129 -20.10 28.41 50.30
CA PHE A 129 -21.37 27.79 49.95
C PHE A 129 -21.10 26.33 49.56
N ILE A 130 -21.55 25.37 50.38
CA ILE A 130 -21.39 23.94 50.09
C ILE A 130 -22.59 23.50 49.23
N PRO A 131 -22.42 23.13 47.95
CA PRO A 131 -23.50 22.56 47.16
C PRO A 131 -23.79 21.14 47.66
N LEU A 132 -24.95 20.95 48.28
CA LEU A 132 -25.40 19.64 48.75
C LEU A 132 -25.49 18.66 47.58
N ALA A 133 -24.83 17.51 47.69
CA ALA A 133 -24.72 16.56 46.59
C ALA A 133 -26.06 15.83 46.33
N THR A 134 -26.86 16.34 45.39
CA THR A 134 -28.02 15.60 44.86
C THR A 134 -27.54 14.50 43.92
N SER A 135 -27.84 13.24 44.25
CA SER A 135 -27.52 12.07 43.45
C SER A 135 -28.31 12.04 42.14
N ARG A 136 -27.73 12.61 41.08
CA ARG A 136 -28.20 12.35 39.71
C ARG A 136 -27.80 10.92 39.33
N SER A 137 -28.81 10.07 39.16
CA SER A 137 -28.65 8.74 38.57
C SER A 137 -27.99 8.84 37.19
N GLY A 138 -27.20 7.82 36.84
CA GLY A 138 -26.33 7.84 35.66
C GLY A 138 -27.09 7.81 34.35
N ILE A 139 -27.51 8.97 33.86
CA ILE A 139 -27.83 9.17 32.44
C ILE A 139 -26.50 9.21 31.70
N SER A 140 -26.15 8.13 31.00
CA SER A 140 -25.08 8.16 30.01
C SER A 140 -25.39 9.29 29.01
N PRO A 141 -24.40 10.10 28.59
CA PRO A 141 -24.63 11.09 27.53
C PRO A 141 -25.26 10.38 26.33
N MET A 142 -26.33 10.97 25.79
CA MET A 142 -26.95 10.47 24.58
C MET A 142 -25.93 10.54 23.45
N PRO A 143 -25.85 9.55 22.55
CA PRO A 143 -24.91 9.59 21.45
C PRO A 143 -25.25 10.77 20.55
N ASP A 144 -24.31 11.70 20.38
CA ASP A 144 -24.55 13.00 19.76
C ASP A 144 -25.03 12.89 18.30
N ARG A 145 -24.76 11.75 17.64
CA ARG A 145 -25.02 11.49 16.23
C ARG A 145 -25.38 10.03 15.96
N HIS A 146 -26.21 9.81 14.94
CA HIS A 146 -26.58 8.49 14.42
C HIS A 146 -26.27 8.38 12.92
N PHE A 147 -25.92 7.18 12.47
CA PHE A 147 -25.64 6.82 11.08
C PHE A 147 -26.20 5.42 10.76
N ASP A 148 -26.51 5.13 9.50
CA ASP A 148 -26.86 3.76 9.09
C ASP A 148 -25.64 2.84 9.14
N ILE A 149 -24.49 3.38 8.68
CA ILE A 149 -23.22 2.67 8.54
C ILE A 149 -22.07 3.51 9.10
N VAL A 150 -21.27 2.91 9.99
CA VAL A 150 -19.96 3.42 10.42
C VAL A 150 -18.85 2.54 9.85
N VAL A 151 -17.88 3.15 9.18
CA VAL A 151 -16.67 2.48 8.67
C VAL A 151 -15.48 2.86 9.52
N ILE A 152 -14.73 1.89 10.05
CA ILE A 152 -13.55 2.13 10.88
C ILE A 152 -12.29 1.75 10.09
N GLY A 153 -11.53 2.75 9.65
CA GLY A 153 -10.35 2.61 8.80
C GLY A 153 -10.54 3.26 7.42
N GLY A 154 -9.64 4.17 7.06
CA GLY A 154 -9.64 4.93 5.81
C GLY A 154 -8.89 4.26 4.65
N GLY A 155 -8.52 2.97 4.77
CA GLY A 155 -7.84 2.20 3.72
C GLY A 155 -8.72 1.88 2.50
N PRO A 156 -8.18 1.20 1.46
CA PRO A 156 -8.91 0.92 0.22
C PRO A 156 -10.27 0.26 0.42
N ALA A 157 -10.36 -0.78 1.26
CA ALA A 157 -11.63 -1.42 1.57
C ALA A 157 -12.62 -0.45 2.25
N GLY A 158 -12.14 0.35 3.20
CA GLY A 158 -12.96 1.29 3.98
C GLY A 158 -13.46 2.47 3.18
N TYR A 159 -12.59 3.21 2.48
CA TYR A 159 -13.03 4.39 1.72
C TYR A 159 -13.90 4.01 0.52
N VAL A 160 -13.69 2.84 -0.11
CA VAL A 160 -14.57 2.33 -1.18
C VAL A 160 -15.92 1.89 -0.61
N ALA A 161 -15.95 1.18 0.52
CA ALA A 161 -17.20 0.81 1.20
C ALA A 161 -18.01 2.06 1.61
N ALA A 162 -17.36 3.08 2.18
CA ALA A 162 -18.01 4.32 2.58
C ALA A 162 -18.57 5.11 1.37
N ILE A 163 -17.81 5.22 0.27
CA ILE A 163 -18.31 5.79 -0.99
C ILE A 163 -19.52 5.00 -1.48
N ARG A 164 -19.45 3.66 -1.49
CA ARG A 164 -20.53 2.83 -2.02
C ARG A 164 -21.80 2.91 -1.16
N ALA A 165 -21.66 2.97 0.16
CA ALA A 165 -22.78 3.20 1.07
C ALA A 165 -23.43 4.58 0.83
N GLY A 166 -22.64 5.64 0.68
CA GLY A 166 -23.17 6.98 0.35
C GLY A 166 -23.88 7.04 -1.01
N GLN A 167 -23.39 6.29 -2.02
CA GLN A 167 -24.07 6.13 -3.32
C GLN A 167 -25.41 5.38 -3.24
N LEU A 168 -25.57 4.50 -2.24
CA LEU A 168 -26.81 3.77 -1.98
C LEU A 168 -27.81 4.56 -1.12
N GLY A 169 -27.49 5.80 -0.75
CA GLY A 169 -28.37 6.71 -0.02
C GLY A 169 -28.28 6.63 1.50
N PHE A 170 -27.41 5.76 2.05
CA PHE A 170 -27.20 5.65 3.48
C PHE A 170 -26.53 6.89 4.07
N SER A 171 -26.82 7.19 5.33
CA SER A 171 -26.02 8.08 6.16
C SER A 171 -24.76 7.34 6.64
N VAL A 172 -23.59 7.89 6.33
CA VAL A 172 -22.30 7.21 6.52
C VAL A 172 -21.30 8.10 7.26
N ALA A 173 -20.63 7.51 8.24
CA ALA A 173 -19.38 8.04 8.78
C ALA A 173 -18.20 7.09 8.47
N ILE A 174 -17.03 7.66 8.20
CA ILE A 174 -15.76 6.96 8.13
C ILE A 174 -14.78 7.55 9.15
N LEU A 175 -14.24 6.69 10.01
CA LEU A 175 -13.28 7.05 11.04
C LEU A 175 -11.87 6.66 10.54
N GLU A 176 -10.96 7.62 10.53
CA GLU A 176 -9.54 7.39 10.25
C GLU A 176 -8.70 8.14 11.29
N ARG A 177 -7.75 7.46 11.92
CA ARG A 177 -6.89 8.01 12.98
C ARG A 177 -5.63 8.69 12.43
N ALA A 178 -5.37 8.56 11.13
CA ALA A 178 -4.25 9.17 10.41
C ALA A 178 -4.73 9.84 9.10
N LYS A 179 -4.35 9.30 7.93
CA LYS A 179 -4.70 9.85 6.60
C LYS A 179 -5.55 8.88 5.78
N LEU A 180 -6.60 9.41 5.14
CA LEU A 180 -7.42 8.67 4.18
C LEU A 180 -6.57 8.07 3.05
N GLY A 181 -6.98 6.90 2.57
CA GLY A 181 -6.22 6.03 1.68
C GLY A 181 -5.42 4.93 2.41
N GLY A 182 -5.24 5.04 3.74
CA GLY A 182 -4.58 4.05 4.58
C GLY A 182 -3.18 3.67 4.10
N VAL A 183 -2.77 2.41 4.33
CA VAL A 183 -1.42 1.92 4.00
C VAL A 183 -1.16 1.98 2.48
N CYS A 184 -2.02 1.39 1.65
CA CYS A 184 -1.76 1.26 0.20
C CYS A 184 -1.55 2.61 -0.51
N LEU A 185 -2.27 3.66 -0.12
CA LEU A 185 -2.10 5.00 -0.69
C LEU A 185 -0.92 5.76 -0.08
N ASN A 186 -0.81 5.81 1.25
CA ASN A 186 0.15 6.69 1.91
C ASN A 186 1.55 6.06 2.05
N TRP A 187 1.62 4.74 2.24
CA TRP A 187 2.79 4.00 2.75
C TRP A 187 3.05 2.63 2.10
N GLY A 188 2.42 2.36 0.95
CA GLY A 188 2.47 1.06 0.28
C GLY A 188 2.45 1.19 -1.24
N CYS A 189 1.41 0.64 -1.88
CA CYS A 189 1.23 0.58 -3.32
C CYS A 189 1.65 1.85 -4.09
N ILE A 190 1.06 3.01 -3.78
CA ILE A 190 1.25 4.24 -4.55
C ILE A 190 2.71 4.73 -4.52
N PRO A 191 3.33 4.93 -3.33
CA PRO A 191 4.75 5.27 -3.28
C PRO A 191 5.68 4.16 -3.75
N SER A 192 5.44 2.87 -3.46
CA SER A 192 6.34 1.82 -3.94
C SER A 192 6.35 1.78 -5.47
N LYS A 193 5.18 1.87 -6.13
CA LYS A 193 5.11 1.93 -7.61
C LYS A 193 5.69 3.22 -8.17
N ALA A 194 5.64 4.34 -7.44
CA ALA A 194 6.37 5.54 -7.82
C ALA A 194 7.90 5.34 -7.76
N LEU A 195 8.44 4.74 -6.70
CA LEU A 195 9.87 4.43 -6.56
C LEU A 195 10.33 3.38 -7.58
N LEU A 196 9.54 2.35 -7.83
CA LEU A 196 9.79 1.33 -8.86
C LEU A 196 9.87 1.92 -10.26
N ALA A 197 9.05 2.93 -10.60
CA ALA A 197 9.16 3.62 -11.89
C ALA A 197 10.46 4.43 -12.04
N ASN A 198 11.09 4.84 -10.93
CA ASN A 198 12.45 5.39 -10.96
C ASN A 198 13.50 4.27 -11.18
N ALA A 199 13.32 3.10 -10.58
CA ALA A 199 14.19 1.94 -10.78
C ALA A 199 14.12 1.38 -12.21
N GLU A 200 12.93 1.28 -12.80
CA GLU A 200 12.71 0.86 -14.19
C GLU A 200 13.38 1.83 -15.19
N LEU A 201 13.35 3.13 -14.91
CA LEU A 201 14.06 4.12 -15.70
C LEU A 201 15.58 3.94 -15.58
N MET A 202 16.11 3.77 -14.36
CA MET A 202 17.55 3.55 -14.14
C MET A 202 18.03 2.27 -14.81
N GLU A 203 17.31 1.16 -14.69
CA GLU A 203 17.64 -0.11 -15.33
C GLU A 203 17.77 0.04 -16.87
N LYS A 204 16.80 0.71 -17.51
CA LYS A 204 16.78 0.94 -18.97
C LYS A 204 17.92 1.82 -19.49
N ILE A 205 18.61 2.58 -18.63
CA ILE A 205 19.71 3.48 -19.02
C ILE A 205 21.06 3.10 -18.40
N ALA A 206 21.11 2.11 -17.50
CA ALA A 206 22.31 1.76 -16.74
C ALA A 206 23.46 1.22 -17.61
N LYS A 207 23.14 0.44 -18.67
CA LYS A 207 24.15 -0.19 -19.53
C LYS A 207 24.21 0.49 -20.88
N GLN A 208 25.41 0.60 -21.45
CA GLN A 208 25.61 1.14 -22.80
C GLN A 208 24.88 0.33 -23.89
N GLU A 209 24.64 -0.96 -23.68
CA GLU A 209 23.87 -1.81 -24.60
C GLU A 209 22.38 -1.43 -24.60
N ASP A 210 21.78 -1.27 -23.43
CA ASP A 210 20.40 -0.83 -23.27
C ASP A 210 20.23 0.61 -23.80
N GLN A 211 21.17 1.52 -23.50
CA GLN A 211 21.19 2.86 -24.09
C GLN A 211 21.20 2.81 -25.64
N LYS A 212 22.08 2.01 -26.25
CA LYS A 212 22.14 1.83 -27.71
C LYS A 212 20.84 1.27 -28.28
N PHE A 213 20.22 0.30 -27.60
CA PHE A 213 18.93 -0.28 -27.98
C PHE A 213 17.80 0.77 -27.97
N TRP A 214 17.76 1.64 -26.96
CA TRP A 214 16.81 2.76 -26.88
C TRP A 214 17.20 3.99 -27.73
N GLY A 215 18.31 3.94 -28.48
CA GLY A 215 18.80 5.06 -29.29
C GLY A 215 19.41 6.23 -28.51
N LEU A 216 19.67 6.03 -27.21
CA LEU A 216 20.19 7.04 -26.30
C LEU A 216 21.72 7.16 -26.40
N LYS A 217 22.23 8.37 -26.19
CA LYS A 217 23.66 8.68 -26.03
C LYS A 217 23.83 9.52 -24.77
N ILE A 218 24.22 8.88 -23.66
CA ILE A 218 24.45 9.54 -22.38
C ILE A 218 25.96 9.71 -22.19
N SER A 219 26.41 10.95 -21.98
CA SER A 219 27.83 11.28 -21.74
C SER A 219 28.07 11.49 -20.25
N GLY A 220 28.82 10.58 -19.62
CA GLY A 220 29.08 10.59 -18.18
C GLY A 220 28.11 9.71 -17.38
N GLU A 221 28.20 9.79 -16.05
CA GLU A 221 27.35 9.02 -15.14
C GLU A 221 26.00 9.71 -14.87
N VAL A 222 24.95 8.92 -14.64
CA VAL A 222 23.63 9.44 -14.26
C VAL A 222 23.57 9.58 -12.74
N GLY A 223 23.76 10.81 -12.25
CA GLY A 223 23.65 11.13 -10.82
C GLY A 223 22.23 10.95 -10.27
N LEU A 224 22.13 10.54 -9.00
CA LEU A 224 20.87 10.32 -8.30
C LEU A 224 20.58 11.44 -7.29
N ASP A 225 19.52 12.21 -7.53
CA ASP A 225 18.92 13.11 -6.54
C ASP A 225 17.97 12.30 -5.63
N TRP A 226 18.48 11.82 -4.50
CA TRP A 226 17.73 10.95 -3.59
C TRP A 226 16.53 11.68 -2.97
N ASP A 227 16.70 12.92 -2.52
CA ASP A 227 15.64 13.71 -1.92
C ASP A 227 14.50 13.98 -2.91
N ARG A 228 14.80 14.21 -4.21
CA ARG A 228 13.77 14.32 -5.24
C ARG A 228 13.11 12.98 -5.57
N ILE A 229 13.85 11.87 -5.62
CA ILE A 229 13.29 10.51 -5.85
C ILE A 229 12.28 10.17 -4.74
N ILE A 230 12.70 10.28 -3.47
CA ILE A 230 11.83 10.03 -2.33
C ILE A 230 10.69 11.04 -2.30
N GLY A 231 10.98 12.34 -2.44
CA GLY A 231 9.98 13.41 -2.44
C GLY A 231 8.89 13.22 -3.51
N ARG A 232 9.24 12.79 -4.71
CA ARG A 232 8.26 12.50 -5.79
C ARG A 232 7.27 11.41 -5.40
N SER A 233 7.68 10.40 -4.62
CA SER A 233 6.78 9.36 -4.09
C SER A 233 5.80 9.91 -3.02
N ARG A 234 6.15 11.02 -2.37
CA ARG A 234 5.31 11.72 -1.38
C ARG A 234 4.37 12.69 -2.08
N ASP A 235 4.83 13.43 -3.09
CA ASP A 235 4.00 14.28 -3.96
C ASP A 235 2.81 13.52 -4.54
N VAL A 236 3.08 12.33 -5.11
CA VAL A 236 2.07 11.48 -5.77
C VAL A 236 1.05 10.97 -4.76
N ALA A 237 1.49 10.49 -3.59
CA ALA A 237 0.60 10.04 -2.52
C ALA A 237 -0.27 11.19 -1.98
N ALA A 238 0.32 12.35 -1.69
CA ALA A 238 -0.39 13.53 -1.21
C ALA A 238 -1.45 14.04 -2.21
N LYS A 239 -1.16 13.95 -3.52
CA LYS A 239 -2.14 14.27 -4.57
C LYS A 239 -3.34 13.32 -4.56
N LEU A 240 -3.11 12.01 -4.42
CA LEU A 240 -4.20 11.02 -4.41
C LEU A 240 -5.00 11.03 -3.10
N ASN A 241 -4.36 11.29 -1.96
CA ASN A 241 -5.02 11.43 -0.66
C ASN A 241 -6.08 12.56 -0.68
N LYS A 242 -5.73 13.74 -1.21
CA LYS A 242 -6.69 14.84 -1.47
C LYS A 242 -7.82 14.45 -2.42
N GLY A 243 -7.56 13.53 -3.36
CA GLY A 243 -8.58 12.92 -4.21
C GLY A 243 -9.59 12.09 -3.42
N VAL A 244 -9.14 11.28 -2.45
CA VAL A 244 -10.01 10.51 -1.56
C VAL A 244 -10.84 11.44 -0.66
N GLU A 245 -10.26 12.49 -0.09
CA GLU A 245 -10.99 13.52 0.68
C GLU A 245 -12.10 14.20 -0.15
N PHE A 246 -11.81 14.55 -1.41
CA PHE A 246 -12.81 15.08 -2.33
C PHE A 246 -13.93 14.07 -2.60
N LEU A 247 -13.59 12.78 -2.77
CA LEU A 247 -14.58 11.72 -2.96
C LEU A 247 -15.47 11.49 -1.72
N MET A 248 -14.95 11.62 -0.48
CA MET A 248 -15.79 11.56 0.72
C MET A 248 -16.86 12.66 0.68
N LYS A 249 -16.42 13.90 0.44
CA LYS A 249 -17.30 15.08 0.34
C LYS A 249 -18.34 14.94 -0.78
N LYS A 250 -17.92 14.49 -1.97
CA LYS A 250 -18.81 14.27 -3.12
C LYS A 250 -19.91 13.25 -2.85
N ASN A 251 -19.62 12.19 -2.09
CA ASN A 251 -20.59 11.12 -1.75
C ASN A 251 -21.26 11.34 -0.38
N LYS A 252 -21.20 12.57 0.18
CA LYS A 252 -21.79 12.96 1.48
C LYS A 252 -21.33 12.13 2.69
N VAL A 253 -20.18 11.46 2.59
CA VAL A 253 -19.61 10.68 3.69
C VAL A 253 -19.03 11.63 4.75
N THR A 254 -19.44 11.46 6.00
CA THR A 254 -18.83 12.18 7.14
C THR A 254 -17.46 11.58 7.43
N HIS A 255 -16.38 12.34 7.21
CA HIS A 255 -15.05 11.96 7.66
C HIS A 255 -14.83 12.43 9.10
N LEU A 256 -14.50 11.49 10.00
CA LEU A 256 -14.18 11.72 11.40
C LEU A 256 -12.72 11.36 11.65
N VAL A 257 -11.94 12.31 12.16
CA VAL A 257 -10.50 12.09 12.43
C VAL A 257 -10.33 11.63 13.87
N GLY A 258 -9.92 10.38 14.07
CA GLY A 258 -9.76 9.78 15.39
C GLY A 258 -9.72 8.26 15.39
N ASN A 259 -9.36 7.67 16.53
CA ASN A 259 -9.47 6.22 16.75
C ASN A 259 -10.92 5.84 17.02
N GLY A 260 -11.49 4.97 16.20
CA GLY A 260 -12.84 4.42 16.40
C GLY A 260 -12.81 3.20 17.31
N LYS A 261 -13.37 3.34 18.53
CA LYS A 261 -13.52 2.23 19.47
C LYS A 261 -14.98 1.79 19.58
N ILE A 262 -15.27 0.55 19.18
CA ILE A 262 -16.57 -0.08 19.39
C ILE A 262 -16.71 -0.39 20.89
N LYS A 263 -17.77 0.15 21.53
CA LYS A 263 -18.03 -0.02 22.97
C LYS A 263 -19.07 -1.09 23.30
N GLY A 264 -19.92 -1.45 22.35
CA GLY A 264 -21.01 -2.41 22.54
C GLY A 264 -22.32 -1.92 21.92
N LYS A 265 -23.43 -2.51 22.35
CA LYS A 265 -24.77 -2.10 21.91
C LYS A 265 -25.32 -0.93 22.73
N ALA A 266 -25.99 0.00 22.06
CA ALA A 266 -26.84 1.04 22.61
C ALA A 266 -28.23 0.85 22.00
N GLY A 267 -29.11 0.13 22.71
CA GLY A 267 -30.32 -0.43 22.14
C GLY A 267 -29.98 -1.40 20.98
N ASN A 268 -30.68 -1.26 19.85
CA ASN A 268 -30.42 -2.10 18.67
C ASN A 268 -29.11 -1.75 17.94
N ASN A 269 -28.62 -0.51 18.12
CA ASN A 269 -27.47 0.03 17.41
C ASN A 269 -26.14 -0.29 18.13
N TRP A 270 -25.03 -0.24 17.40
CA TRP A 270 -23.68 -0.22 17.98
C TRP A 270 -23.31 1.20 18.41
N ALA A 271 -22.62 1.34 19.53
CA ALA A 271 -22.01 2.58 19.99
C ALA A 271 -20.50 2.58 19.70
N ILE A 272 -20.02 3.68 19.13
CA ILE A 272 -18.62 3.88 18.73
C ILE A 272 -18.13 5.19 19.35
N GLU A 273 -17.07 5.11 20.17
CA GLU A 273 -16.34 6.29 20.63
C GLU A 273 -15.42 6.78 19.51
N VAL A 274 -15.51 8.07 19.20
CA VAL A 274 -14.52 8.78 18.38
C VAL A 274 -13.49 9.35 19.34
N GLN A 275 -12.28 8.79 19.37
CA GLN A 275 -11.22 9.19 20.31
C GLN A 275 -10.15 10.01 19.59
N GLU A 276 -9.58 11.02 20.26
CA GLU A 276 -8.33 11.63 19.83
C GLU A 276 -7.27 10.53 19.61
N CYS A 277 -6.36 10.70 18.65
CA CYS A 277 -5.29 9.73 18.45
C CYS A 277 -3.99 10.40 18.00
N LYS A 278 -2.88 10.03 18.64
CA LYS A 278 -1.52 10.37 18.18
C LYS A 278 -0.98 9.16 17.42
N VAL A 279 -0.53 9.36 16.18
CA VAL A 279 0.00 8.30 15.31
C VAL A 279 1.33 8.73 14.72
N GLN A 280 2.35 7.88 14.82
CA GLN A 280 3.66 8.08 14.15
C GLN A 280 3.63 7.30 12.83
N GLU A 281 3.10 7.92 11.77
CA GLU A 281 2.84 7.25 10.49
C GLU A 281 4.11 6.81 9.73
N GLU A 282 5.21 7.51 9.96
CA GLU A 282 6.49 7.31 9.31
C GLU A 282 7.19 6.00 9.71
N LEU A 283 6.85 5.44 10.88
CA LEU A 283 7.36 4.15 11.35
C LEU A 283 6.50 2.99 10.83
N THR A 284 7.10 1.87 10.43
CA THR A 284 6.37 0.71 9.89
C THR A 284 5.36 0.11 10.87
N SER A 285 5.70 0.06 12.16
CA SER A 285 4.80 -0.35 13.24
C SER A 285 3.61 0.61 13.42
N ALA A 286 3.75 1.84 12.92
CA ALA A 286 2.77 2.94 12.96
C ALA A 286 2.03 2.98 14.31
N PRO A 287 2.76 3.22 15.41
CA PRO A 287 2.20 3.16 16.76
C PRO A 287 1.15 4.25 16.92
N ALA A 288 0.05 3.88 17.55
CA ALA A 288 -1.10 4.74 17.78
C ALA A 288 -1.40 4.79 19.29
N THR A 289 -1.65 5.99 19.80
CA THR A 289 -2.08 6.21 21.18
C THR A 289 -3.41 6.93 21.16
N PRO A 290 -4.54 6.22 21.37
CA PRO A 290 -5.83 6.83 21.63
C PRO A 290 -5.78 7.68 22.90
N GLY A 291 -6.47 8.81 22.87
CA GLY A 291 -6.55 9.79 23.95
C GLY A 291 -7.98 9.92 24.48
N LYS A 292 -8.44 11.15 24.67
CA LYS A 292 -9.78 11.45 25.16
C LYS A 292 -10.84 11.12 24.10
N THR A 293 -12.00 10.61 24.52
CA THR A 293 -13.21 10.57 23.69
C THR A 293 -13.67 11.99 23.34
N ILE A 294 -13.88 12.24 22.05
CA ILE A 294 -14.34 13.50 21.46
C ILE A 294 -15.88 13.52 21.44
N GLU A 295 -16.47 12.53 20.77
CA GLU A 295 -17.92 12.29 20.69
C GLU A 295 -18.20 10.77 20.76
N THR A 296 -19.44 10.40 21.09
CA THR A 296 -19.91 9.00 20.95
C THR A 296 -21.04 8.96 19.93
N ILE A 297 -20.85 8.20 18.86
CA ILE A 297 -21.82 8.05 17.77
C ILE A 297 -22.47 6.67 17.84
N THR A 298 -23.61 6.49 17.18
CA THR A 298 -24.21 5.17 16.97
C THR A 298 -24.38 4.81 15.51
N ALA A 299 -24.33 3.51 15.20
CA ALA A 299 -24.74 3.00 13.90
C ALA A 299 -25.47 1.67 13.96
N ALA A 300 -26.36 1.43 12.99
CA ALA A 300 -27.00 0.12 12.84
C ALA A 300 -25.98 -0.96 12.44
N ASN A 301 -25.09 -0.63 11.49
CA ASN A 301 -24.03 -1.51 11.00
C ASN A 301 -22.64 -0.87 11.15
N VAL A 302 -21.62 -1.70 11.41
CA VAL A 302 -20.21 -1.28 11.49
C VAL A 302 -19.37 -2.12 10.54
N ILE A 303 -18.55 -1.47 9.71
CA ILE A 303 -17.59 -2.11 8.80
C ILE A 303 -16.17 -1.84 9.32
N VAL A 304 -15.50 -2.88 9.80
CA VAL A 304 -14.09 -2.82 10.23
C VAL A 304 -13.20 -2.96 9.01
N ALA A 305 -12.46 -1.91 8.68
CA ALA A 305 -11.54 -1.81 7.55
C ALA A 305 -10.16 -1.27 7.98
N THR A 306 -9.76 -1.61 9.22
CA THR A 306 -8.53 -1.13 9.88
C THR A 306 -7.23 -1.64 9.25
N GLY A 307 -7.32 -2.62 8.33
CA GLY A 307 -6.21 -3.12 7.53
C GLY A 307 -5.18 -3.91 8.34
N SER A 308 -3.90 -3.73 8.00
CA SER A 308 -2.79 -4.52 8.53
C SER A 308 -1.62 -3.69 9.05
N VAL A 309 -0.72 -4.35 9.78
CA VAL A 309 0.61 -3.87 10.16
C VAL A 309 1.66 -4.94 9.82
N ALA A 310 2.88 -4.53 9.46
CA ALA A 310 3.94 -5.49 9.13
C ALA A 310 4.41 -6.26 10.36
N ARG A 311 4.81 -7.52 10.16
CA ARG A 311 5.43 -8.35 11.20
C ARG A 311 6.92 -8.04 11.29
N ASP A 312 7.42 -7.98 12.51
CA ASP A 312 8.84 -8.04 12.83
C ASP A 312 9.27 -9.51 13.08
N LEU A 313 10.53 -9.73 13.45
CA LEU A 313 10.97 -11.01 14.02
C LEU A 313 10.99 -10.91 15.55
N PRO A 314 10.75 -12.00 16.30
CA PRO A 314 10.75 -11.98 17.77
C PRO A 314 12.02 -11.38 18.38
N PHE A 315 13.17 -11.62 17.74
CA PHE A 315 14.51 -11.15 18.12
C PHE A 315 15.00 -9.92 17.32
N ALA A 316 14.27 -9.48 16.29
CA ALA A 316 14.65 -8.33 15.46
C ALA A 316 13.46 -7.38 15.28
N LYS A 317 13.36 -6.41 16.18
CA LYS A 317 12.31 -5.39 16.19
C LYS A 317 12.67 -4.20 15.29
N PHE A 318 11.66 -3.63 14.62
CA PHE A 318 11.82 -2.37 13.89
C PHE A 318 12.34 -1.28 14.83
N ASP A 319 13.37 -0.54 14.41
CA ASP A 319 14.03 0.48 15.25
C ASP A 319 14.09 1.88 14.65
N GLY A 320 13.53 2.07 13.44
CA GLY A 320 13.53 3.36 12.73
C GLY A 320 14.87 3.77 12.11
N ASP A 321 15.96 3.03 12.35
CA ASP A 321 17.31 3.37 11.86
C ASP A 321 17.93 2.23 11.04
N LYS A 322 18.14 1.05 11.60
CA LYS A 322 18.92 -0.05 10.99
C LYS A 322 18.08 -1.27 10.65
N ILE A 323 17.03 -1.53 11.42
CA ILE A 323 16.07 -2.62 11.21
C ILE A 323 14.79 -1.98 10.67
N TRP A 324 14.69 -1.97 9.35
CA TRP A 324 13.62 -1.33 8.58
C TRP A 324 12.44 -2.27 8.35
N GLY A 325 11.26 -1.67 8.25
CA GLY A 325 10.16 -2.22 7.48
C GLY A 325 9.93 -1.40 6.21
N ALA A 326 8.77 -1.60 5.58
CA ALA A 326 8.43 -0.98 4.31
C ALA A 326 8.39 0.56 4.32
N ARG A 327 8.14 1.21 5.47
CA ARG A 327 8.04 2.68 5.56
C ARG A 327 9.40 3.35 5.68
N GLU A 328 10.30 2.80 6.49
CA GLU A 328 11.69 3.25 6.60
C GLU A 328 12.43 3.03 5.27
N ALA A 329 12.20 1.87 4.63
CA ALA A 329 12.69 1.56 3.29
C ALA A 329 12.10 2.45 2.17
N MET A 330 11.09 3.27 2.47
CA MET A 330 10.39 4.16 1.52
C MET A 330 10.65 5.65 1.76
N PHE A 331 11.04 6.04 2.98
CA PHE A 331 11.19 7.45 3.39
C PHE A 331 12.48 7.75 4.18
N ASN A 332 13.51 6.92 4.02
CA ASN A 332 14.85 7.23 4.53
C ASN A 332 15.49 8.41 3.77
N LYS A 333 16.33 9.16 4.49
CA LYS A 333 17.01 10.35 3.99
C LYS A 333 18.26 10.05 3.15
N GLN A 334 18.75 8.80 3.15
CA GLN A 334 20.01 8.42 2.51
C GLN A 334 19.95 6.98 2.03
N LYS A 335 20.24 6.76 0.74
CA LYS A 335 20.40 5.43 0.14
C LYS A 335 21.53 4.67 0.85
N PRO A 336 21.31 3.46 1.39
CA PRO A 336 22.37 2.66 2.00
C PRO A 336 23.30 2.08 0.92
N LYS A 337 24.56 1.81 1.28
CA LYS A 337 25.52 1.12 0.40
C LYS A 337 25.18 -0.36 0.25
N SER A 338 24.71 -1.00 1.32
CA SER A 338 24.30 -2.41 1.34
C SER A 338 23.02 -2.63 2.15
N LEU A 339 22.19 -3.57 1.68
CA LEU A 339 20.89 -3.92 2.25
C LEU A 339 20.69 -5.44 2.23
N ILE A 340 20.36 -6.01 3.39
CA ILE A 340 19.81 -7.38 3.48
C ILE A 340 18.29 -7.29 3.49
N VAL A 341 17.61 -8.11 2.69
CA VAL A 341 16.13 -8.20 2.66
C VAL A 341 15.74 -9.59 3.15
N ILE A 342 15.00 -9.65 4.26
CA ILE A 342 14.53 -10.91 4.86
C ILE A 342 13.05 -11.11 4.47
N GLY A 343 12.79 -12.14 3.69
CA GLY A 343 11.50 -12.43 3.06
C GLY A 343 11.46 -11.97 1.59
N ALA A 344 11.39 -12.93 0.67
CA ALA A 344 11.28 -12.73 -0.78
C ALA A 344 9.82 -12.71 -1.28
N GLY A 345 8.88 -12.30 -0.42
CA GLY A 345 7.53 -11.91 -0.84
C GLY A 345 7.54 -10.60 -1.63
N ALA A 346 6.39 -10.22 -2.21
CA ALA A 346 6.29 -9.08 -3.13
C ALA A 346 6.90 -7.77 -2.60
N ILE A 347 6.68 -7.43 -1.32
CA ILE A 347 7.27 -6.24 -0.68
C ILE A 347 8.80 -6.30 -0.68
N GLY A 348 9.38 -7.44 -0.30
CA GLY A 348 10.83 -7.63 -0.26
C GLY A 348 11.45 -7.56 -1.65
N MET A 349 10.83 -8.20 -2.64
CA MET A 349 11.30 -8.18 -4.03
C MET A 349 11.20 -6.78 -4.66
N GLU A 350 10.10 -6.04 -4.41
CA GLU A 350 9.95 -4.65 -4.88
C GLU A 350 11.03 -3.72 -4.31
N PHE A 351 11.28 -3.76 -3.00
CA PHE A 351 12.33 -2.93 -2.41
C PHE A 351 13.74 -3.40 -2.79
N ALA A 352 13.99 -4.71 -2.87
CA ALA A 352 15.25 -5.24 -3.39
C ALA A 352 15.55 -4.69 -4.78
N TYR A 353 14.57 -4.72 -5.69
CA TYR A 353 14.72 -4.17 -7.04
C TYR A 353 14.93 -2.65 -7.03
N PHE A 354 14.17 -1.90 -6.22
CA PHE A 354 14.38 -0.46 -6.10
C PHE A 354 15.81 -0.10 -5.64
N TYR A 355 16.31 -0.75 -4.57
CA TYR A 355 17.65 -0.46 -4.05
C TYR A 355 18.77 -0.92 -4.99
N HIS A 356 18.66 -2.11 -5.58
CA HIS A 356 19.65 -2.65 -6.51
C HIS A 356 19.79 -1.78 -7.77
N SER A 357 18.66 -1.38 -8.37
CA SER A 357 18.64 -0.49 -9.55
C SER A 357 19.10 0.95 -9.24
N MET A 358 19.22 1.32 -7.96
CA MET A 358 19.84 2.57 -7.49
C MET A 358 21.31 2.37 -7.07
N GLY A 359 21.89 1.19 -7.28
CA GLY A 359 23.29 0.87 -6.95
C GLY A 359 23.55 0.68 -5.46
N THR A 360 22.62 0.03 -4.73
CA THR A 360 22.86 -0.56 -3.41
C THR A 360 23.16 -2.04 -3.59
N GLN A 361 24.13 -2.59 -2.85
CA GLN A 361 24.39 -4.04 -2.83
C GLN A 361 23.27 -4.75 -2.07
N VAL A 362 22.45 -5.55 -2.77
CA VAL A 362 21.31 -6.26 -2.15
C VAL A 362 21.59 -7.77 -2.02
N THR A 363 21.30 -8.30 -0.83
CA THR A 363 21.17 -9.76 -0.59
C THR A 363 19.77 -10.07 -0.10
N ILE A 364 19.07 -11.00 -0.77
CA ILE A 364 17.74 -11.47 -0.40
C ILE A 364 17.86 -12.82 0.32
N VAL A 365 17.25 -12.95 1.50
CA VAL A 365 17.21 -14.17 2.31
C VAL A 365 15.75 -14.63 2.45
N GLU A 366 15.47 -15.87 2.07
CA GLU A 366 14.15 -16.48 2.13
C GLU A 366 14.21 -17.88 2.76
N MET A 367 13.32 -18.13 3.71
CA MET A 367 13.23 -19.40 4.44
C MET A 367 12.57 -20.50 3.59
N MET A 368 11.69 -20.11 2.68
CA MET A 368 11.03 -21.00 1.73
C MET A 368 11.96 -21.40 0.57
N ASP A 369 11.55 -22.43 -0.19
CA ASP A 369 12.34 -23.04 -1.27
C ASP A 369 12.59 -22.14 -2.48
N ARG A 370 11.78 -21.09 -2.66
CA ARG A 370 11.80 -20.18 -3.82
C ARG A 370 11.37 -18.76 -3.45
N VAL A 371 11.79 -17.79 -4.25
CA VAL A 371 11.26 -16.41 -4.20
C VAL A 371 9.77 -16.38 -4.55
N LEU A 372 9.03 -15.39 -4.04
CA LEU A 372 7.57 -15.26 -4.22
C LEU A 372 6.81 -16.57 -3.91
N PRO A 373 7.00 -17.22 -2.75
CA PRO A 373 6.58 -18.62 -2.52
C PRO A 373 5.07 -18.87 -2.47
N VAL A 374 4.24 -17.81 -2.51
CA VAL A 374 2.78 -17.88 -2.63
C VAL A 374 2.33 -17.97 -4.10
N GLU A 375 3.16 -17.48 -5.02
CA GLU A 375 2.91 -17.50 -6.46
C GLU A 375 3.19 -18.89 -7.07
N ASP A 376 2.84 -19.03 -8.35
CA ASP A 376 3.15 -20.22 -9.14
C ASP A 376 4.67 -20.47 -9.27
N LYS A 377 5.04 -21.75 -9.36
CA LYS A 377 6.45 -22.18 -9.38
C LYS A 377 7.22 -21.71 -10.61
N ASP A 378 6.59 -21.66 -11.79
CA ASP A 378 7.26 -21.23 -13.01
C ASP A 378 7.46 -19.71 -13.01
N VAL A 379 6.52 -18.97 -12.41
CA VAL A 379 6.66 -17.53 -12.14
C VAL A 379 7.81 -17.26 -11.16
N SER A 380 7.87 -17.99 -10.04
CA SER A 380 8.98 -17.93 -9.08
C SER A 380 10.34 -18.18 -9.76
N ALA A 381 10.45 -19.27 -10.54
CA ALA A 381 11.69 -19.67 -11.20
C ALA A 381 12.12 -18.67 -12.29
N ALA A 382 11.18 -18.13 -13.06
CA ALA A 382 11.45 -17.08 -14.05
C ALA A 382 11.94 -15.78 -13.39
N MET A 383 11.32 -15.38 -12.27
CA MET A 383 11.71 -14.19 -11.50
C MET A 383 13.11 -14.34 -10.89
N GLU A 384 13.40 -15.47 -10.25
CA GLU A 384 14.72 -15.71 -9.64
C GLU A 384 15.83 -15.74 -10.70
N LYS A 385 15.58 -16.39 -11.84
CA LYS A 385 16.51 -16.41 -12.97
C LYS A 385 16.79 -15.01 -13.52
N LEU A 386 15.78 -14.14 -13.58
CA LEU A 386 15.94 -12.75 -13.99
C LEU A 386 16.78 -11.96 -12.98
N TYR A 387 16.46 -12.04 -11.69
CA TYR A 387 17.19 -11.31 -10.65
C TYR A 387 18.64 -11.79 -10.55
N ARG A 388 18.91 -13.10 -10.55
CA ARG A 388 20.30 -13.61 -10.57
C ARG A 388 21.06 -13.14 -11.81
N LYS A 389 20.45 -13.10 -13.00
CA LYS A 389 21.04 -12.51 -14.22
C LYS A 389 21.36 -11.02 -14.05
N HIS A 390 20.57 -10.29 -13.26
CA HIS A 390 20.73 -8.85 -13.03
C HIS A 390 21.65 -8.54 -11.83
N GLY A 391 22.27 -9.56 -11.22
CA GLY A 391 23.35 -9.41 -10.23
C GLY A 391 22.92 -9.50 -8.75
N PHE A 392 21.69 -9.95 -8.47
CA PHE A 392 21.21 -10.10 -7.09
C PHE A 392 21.79 -11.35 -6.42
N ASN A 393 22.23 -11.21 -5.17
CA ASN A 393 22.45 -12.36 -4.30
C ASN A 393 21.12 -12.81 -3.70
N ILE A 394 20.77 -14.10 -3.85
CA ILE A 394 19.51 -14.68 -3.36
C ILE A 394 19.80 -16.01 -2.68
N MET A 395 19.33 -16.14 -1.45
CA MET A 395 19.52 -17.27 -0.55
C MET A 395 18.15 -17.81 -0.12
N THR A 396 17.58 -18.71 -0.91
CA THR A 396 16.37 -19.49 -0.56
C THR A 396 16.73 -20.64 0.37
N SER A 397 15.73 -21.32 0.94
CA SER A 397 15.90 -22.38 1.96
C SER A 397 16.84 -21.96 3.09
N THR A 398 16.78 -20.70 3.51
CA THR A 398 17.72 -20.06 4.44
C THR A 398 16.95 -19.21 5.46
N SER A 399 16.97 -19.60 6.73
CA SER A 399 16.32 -18.85 7.80
C SER A 399 17.29 -17.86 8.45
N THR A 400 16.79 -16.71 8.87
CA THR A 400 17.53 -15.79 9.76
C THR A 400 17.29 -16.20 11.21
N THR A 401 18.35 -16.33 12.00
CA THR A 401 18.26 -16.80 13.39
C THR A 401 18.74 -15.76 14.42
N ALA A 402 19.48 -14.73 14.00
CA ALA A 402 19.74 -13.53 14.80
C ALA A 402 19.96 -12.28 13.92
N VAL A 403 19.66 -11.11 14.48
CA VAL A 403 20.01 -9.80 13.91
C VAL A 403 20.61 -8.93 15.02
N GLU A 404 21.89 -8.59 14.89
CA GLU A 404 22.64 -7.78 15.86
C GLU A 404 22.95 -6.42 15.23
N LYS A 405 22.85 -5.34 16.03
CA LYS A 405 23.18 -3.98 15.57
C LYS A 405 24.65 -3.67 15.90
N THR A 406 25.39 -3.20 14.91
CA THR A 406 26.78 -2.75 15.04
C THR A 406 26.84 -1.22 14.95
N ALA A 407 28.03 -0.63 15.17
CA ALA A 407 28.23 0.81 14.99
C ALA A 407 27.90 1.26 13.55
N ASN A 408 28.29 0.47 12.56
CA ASN A 408 28.23 0.83 11.14
C ASN A 408 27.03 0.22 10.39
N GLY A 409 26.25 -0.68 11.01
CA GLY A 409 25.19 -1.41 10.34
C GLY A 409 24.63 -2.56 11.18
N VAL A 410 24.43 -3.72 10.55
CA VAL A 410 23.87 -4.92 11.16
C VAL A 410 24.67 -6.17 10.78
N LYS A 411 24.71 -7.12 11.72
CA LYS A 411 25.08 -8.52 11.49
C LYS A 411 23.81 -9.35 11.46
N VAL A 412 23.62 -10.13 10.41
CA VAL A 412 22.48 -11.02 10.22
C VAL A 412 23.00 -12.45 10.18
N THR A 413 22.72 -13.23 11.24
CA THR A 413 23.07 -14.64 11.28
C THR A 413 21.99 -15.44 10.56
N VAL A 414 22.40 -16.18 9.54
CA VAL A 414 21.50 -17.01 8.72
C VAL A 414 22.00 -18.45 8.66
N ALA A 415 21.07 -19.40 8.58
CA ALA A 415 21.36 -20.83 8.56
C ALA A 415 20.43 -21.56 7.57
N PRO A 416 20.87 -22.66 6.93
CA PRO A 416 20.01 -23.45 6.05
C PRO A 416 18.74 -23.91 6.78
N TRP A 417 17.59 -23.75 6.13
CA TRP A 417 16.29 -24.19 6.63
C TRP A 417 15.94 -25.54 6.01
N ALA A 418 15.86 -26.58 6.84
CA ALA A 418 15.56 -27.94 6.42
C ALA A 418 14.78 -28.69 7.49
N ASN A 419 13.88 -29.60 7.08
CA ASN A 419 13.10 -30.44 7.99
C ASN A 419 12.35 -29.65 9.09
N GLY A 420 11.89 -28.44 8.76
CA GLY A 420 11.13 -27.56 9.67
C GLY A 420 11.97 -26.82 10.74
N LYS A 421 13.30 -26.78 10.61
CA LYS A 421 14.19 -26.03 11.52
C LYS A 421 15.42 -25.46 10.80
N ALA A 422 16.12 -24.56 11.50
CA ALA A 422 17.43 -24.06 11.07
C ALA A 422 18.54 -25.06 11.42
N ASP A 423 19.49 -25.26 10.50
CA ASP A 423 20.73 -26.01 10.72
C ASP A 423 21.83 -25.07 11.22
N GLU A 424 21.78 -24.74 12.51
CA GLU A 424 22.75 -23.89 13.21
C GLU A 424 24.22 -24.38 13.08
N SER A 425 24.46 -25.64 12.71
CA SER A 425 25.82 -26.14 12.44
C SER A 425 26.45 -25.55 11.17
N LYS A 426 25.61 -25.03 10.26
CA LYS A 426 26.00 -24.42 8.98
C LYS A 426 25.65 -22.93 8.91
N LYS A 427 25.55 -22.26 10.07
CA LYS A 427 25.26 -20.83 10.13
C LYS A 427 26.39 -19.98 9.57
N GLN A 428 26.03 -18.86 8.97
CA GLN A 428 26.94 -17.83 8.45
C GLN A 428 26.46 -16.44 8.88
N VAL A 429 27.36 -15.47 8.94
CA VAL A 429 27.03 -14.08 9.27
C VAL A 429 27.14 -13.23 8.00
N LEU A 430 26.07 -12.52 7.69
CA LEU A 430 26.02 -11.50 6.63
C LEU A 430 26.10 -10.12 7.27
N GLU A 431 26.79 -9.17 6.63
CA GLU A 431 26.87 -7.78 7.10
C GLU A 431 26.30 -6.81 6.06
N ALA A 432 25.56 -5.79 6.54
CA ALA A 432 25.05 -4.71 5.72
C ALA A 432 24.85 -3.42 6.55
N GLU A 433 24.75 -2.26 5.89
CA GLU A 433 24.41 -1.01 6.59
C GLU A 433 22.99 -1.04 7.17
N LYS A 434 22.06 -1.73 6.49
CA LYS A 434 20.62 -1.83 6.84
C LYS A 434 20.09 -3.24 6.59
N VAL A 435 19.01 -3.61 7.30
CA VAL A 435 18.19 -4.79 6.99
C VAL A 435 16.72 -4.41 6.88
N LEU A 436 16.04 -4.91 5.86
CA LEU A 436 14.59 -4.80 5.67
C LEU A 436 13.91 -6.12 6.05
N LEU A 437 12.97 -6.08 6.98
CA LEU A 437 12.08 -7.21 7.29
C LEU A 437 10.82 -7.10 6.42
N ALA A 438 10.61 -8.09 5.56
CA ALA A 438 9.46 -8.21 4.66
C ALA A 438 8.67 -9.52 4.93
N VAL A 439 8.69 -10.00 6.18
CA VAL A 439 8.17 -11.29 6.65
C VAL A 439 6.63 -11.35 6.83
N GLY A 440 5.91 -10.60 5.98
CA GLY A 440 4.44 -10.55 5.95
C GLY A 440 3.80 -9.53 6.90
N VAL A 441 2.47 -9.56 6.96
CA VAL A 441 1.62 -8.61 7.72
C VAL A 441 0.64 -9.34 8.63
N VAL A 442 0.03 -8.64 9.57
CA VAL A 442 -1.04 -9.14 10.46
C VAL A 442 -2.16 -8.11 10.57
N GLY A 443 -3.40 -8.57 10.75
CA GLY A 443 -4.56 -7.71 10.93
C GLY A 443 -4.40 -6.72 12.09
N ARG A 444 -4.76 -5.45 11.85
CA ARG A 444 -4.63 -4.36 12.81
C ARG A 444 -5.94 -4.18 13.57
N THR A 445 -5.94 -4.61 14.84
CA THR A 445 -7.09 -4.49 15.76
C THR A 445 -6.79 -3.67 17.02
N ASP A 446 -5.61 -3.06 17.11
CA ASP A 446 -5.23 -2.24 18.27
C ASP A 446 -6.15 -1.02 18.44
N GLY A 447 -6.79 -0.91 19.61
CA GLY A 447 -7.74 0.16 19.94
C GLY A 447 -9.16 -0.01 19.36
N LEU A 448 -9.46 -1.11 18.65
CA LEU A 448 -10.74 -1.31 17.96
C LEU A 448 -11.93 -1.57 18.89
N CYS A 449 -11.78 -2.43 19.90
CA CYS A 449 -12.86 -2.85 20.79
C CYS A 449 -12.31 -3.39 22.11
N ASP A 450 -13.13 -3.42 23.17
CA ASP A 450 -12.77 -4.11 24.42
C ASP A 450 -12.89 -5.63 24.25
N ALA A 451 -11.97 -6.40 24.84
CA ALA A 451 -11.92 -7.86 24.69
C ALA A 451 -13.19 -8.58 25.20
N SER A 452 -13.91 -7.97 26.15
CA SER A 452 -15.20 -8.43 26.67
C SER A 452 -16.32 -8.48 25.61
N LEU A 453 -16.16 -7.81 24.47
CA LEU A 453 -17.10 -7.91 23.34
C LEU A 453 -16.96 -9.22 22.55
N GLY A 454 -15.92 -10.01 22.78
CA GLY A 454 -15.82 -11.37 22.22
C GLY A 454 -15.71 -11.43 20.69
N LEU A 455 -15.15 -10.40 20.04
CA LEU A 455 -14.82 -10.43 18.61
C LEU A 455 -13.77 -11.53 18.35
N LYS A 456 -14.12 -12.51 17.50
CA LYS A 456 -13.25 -13.65 17.20
C LYS A 456 -12.08 -13.22 16.32
N ILE A 457 -10.87 -13.52 16.78
CA ILE A 457 -9.63 -13.29 16.07
C ILE A 457 -8.85 -14.61 16.05
N GLU A 458 -8.48 -15.09 14.87
CA GLU A 458 -7.65 -16.29 14.67
C GLU A 458 -6.36 -15.90 13.94
N LYS A 459 -5.21 -16.33 14.47
CA LYS A 459 -3.86 -16.04 13.88
C LYS A 459 -3.63 -14.54 13.60
N GLY A 460 -4.25 -13.66 14.39
CA GLY A 460 -4.15 -12.20 14.27
C GLY A 460 -5.07 -11.55 13.22
N HIS A 461 -6.08 -12.26 12.72
CA HIS A 461 -7.05 -11.74 11.74
C HIS A 461 -8.49 -11.99 12.25
N ILE A 462 -9.43 -11.09 11.94
CA ILE A 462 -10.83 -11.16 12.38
C ILE A 462 -11.55 -12.27 11.63
N VAL A 463 -12.18 -13.18 12.35
CA VAL A 463 -12.92 -14.30 11.74
C VAL A 463 -14.25 -13.79 11.14
N THR A 464 -14.48 -14.12 9.87
CA THR A 464 -15.75 -13.88 9.18
C THR A 464 -16.36 -15.17 8.62
N ASP A 465 -17.48 -15.05 7.91
CA ASP A 465 -18.04 -16.09 7.03
C ASP A 465 -17.11 -16.45 5.86
N TYR A 466 -16.23 -15.54 5.42
CA TYR A 466 -15.20 -15.83 4.43
C TYR A 466 -14.00 -16.59 5.01
N LYS A 467 -13.58 -17.68 4.34
CA LYS A 467 -12.37 -18.45 4.67
C LYS A 467 -11.55 -18.73 3.40
N PRO A 468 -10.37 -18.09 3.23
CA PRO A 468 -9.50 -18.29 2.07
C PRO A 468 -9.25 -19.76 1.74
N GLY A 469 -9.48 -20.15 0.48
CA GLY A 469 -9.28 -21.52 -0.02
C GLY A 469 -10.32 -22.57 0.44
N VAL A 470 -11.16 -22.24 1.42
CA VAL A 470 -12.21 -23.13 1.97
C VAL A 470 -13.57 -22.75 1.41
N THR A 471 -14.03 -21.51 1.61
CA THR A 471 -15.33 -21.03 1.13
C THR A 471 -15.36 -21.02 -0.40
N LYS A 472 -16.25 -21.80 -1.02
CA LYS A 472 -16.36 -21.95 -2.49
C LYS A 472 -17.82 -22.04 -2.90
N ASN A 473 -18.24 -21.19 -3.83
CA ASN A 473 -19.61 -21.13 -4.36
C ASN A 473 -20.71 -20.81 -3.32
N GLU A 474 -20.32 -20.31 -2.15
CA GLU A 474 -21.21 -19.83 -1.09
C GLU A 474 -21.37 -18.30 -1.17
N ALA A 475 -22.50 -17.77 -0.70
CA ALA A 475 -22.68 -16.33 -0.54
C ALA A 475 -21.87 -15.84 0.67
N ILE A 476 -21.18 -14.71 0.51
CA ILE A 476 -20.27 -14.14 1.51
C ILE A 476 -20.70 -12.70 1.76
N ASP A 477 -21.00 -12.37 3.03
CA ASP A 477 -21.36 -11.01 3.44
C ASP A 477 -20.24 -10.32 4.26
N TYR A 478 -19.14 -11.03 4.54
CA TYR A 478 -18.04 -10.58 5.42
C TYR A 478 -18.48 -10.32 6.87
N LYS A 479 -19.47 -11.09 7.34
CA LYS A 479 -20.05 -11.00 8.69
C LYS A 479 -19.10 -11.56 9.74
N THR A 480 -18.87 -10.80 10.82
CA THR A 480 -18.16 -11.31 12.01
C THR A 480 -19.12 -12.11 12.91
N ASN A 481 -18.63 -12.64 14.03
CA ASN A 481 -19.47 -13.27 15.05
C ASN A 481 -20.34 -12.29 15.87
N LEU A 482 -20.29 -10.98 15.60
CA LEU A 482 -21.03 -9.95 16.31
C LEU A 482 -22.11 -9.34 15.39
N PRO A 483 -23.42 -9.53 15.65
CA PRO A 483 -24.48 -9.13 14.71
C PRO A 483 -24.49 -7.63 14.36
N GLY A 484 -24.31 -7.34 13.06
CA GLY A 484 -24.18 -5.99 12.52
C GLY A 484 -22.73 -5.45 12.48
N ILE A 485 -21.72 -6.26 12.83
CA ILE A 485 -20.31 -5.96 12.60
C ILE A 485 -19.78 -6.85 11.47
N TYR A 486 -19.18 -6.20 10.48
CA TYR A 486 -18.56 -6.79 9.30
C TYR A 486 -17.06 -6.43 9.29
N ALA A 487 -16.21 -7.22 8.62
CA ALA A 487 -14.77 -6.94 8.55
C ALA A 487 -14.20 -7.21 7.14
N VAL A 488 -13.39 -6.27 6.60
CA VAL A 488 -12.96 -6.28 5.20
C VAL A 488 -11.54 -5.76 4.99
N GLY A 489 -10.88 -6.22 3.92
CA GLY A 489 -9.48 -5.91 3.63
C GLY A 489 -8.51 -6.71 4.50
N ASP A 490 -7.26 -6.27 4.63
CA ASP A 490 -6.15 -6.99 5.28
C ASP A 490 -6.32 -7.35 6.78
N VAL A 491 -7.50 -7.11 7.36
CA VAL A 491 -7.82 -7.40 8.76
C VAL A 491 -8.44 -8.79 8.95
N ILE A 492 -8.87 -9.47 7.88
CA ILE A 492 -9.48 -10.82 7.87
C ILE A 492 -8.57 -11.90 7.27
#